data_AF-A0A150NPN9-F1
#
_entry.id   AF-A0A150NPN9-F1
#
_cell.length_a   1.000
_cell.length_b   1.000
_cell.length_c   1.000
_cell.angle_alpha   90.00
_cell.angle_beta   90.00
_cell.angle_gamma   90.00
#
_symmetry.space_group_name_H-M   'P 1'
#
loop_
_entity.id
_entity.type
_entity.pdbx_description
1 polymer ?
#
loop_
_entity_poly.entity_id
_entity_poly.type
_entity_poly.pdbx_seq_one_letter_code
_entity_poly.pdbx_strand_id
1 'polypeptide(L)' 'MRMILMFDMPVDTVEERKAYRKFRKFLIDKGFIMHQFSIYSKLLLNNSANNAMIERLKTHNPKKGILLS' A
#
# COMPACT_ATOMS: atom_id res chain seq x y z
N MET A 1 -4.31 -16.76 1.15
CA MET A 1 -3.90 -15.89 2.29
C MET A 1 -4.35 -14.46 2.05
N ARG A 2 -4.57 -13.67 3.10
CA ARG A 2 -4.96 -12.26 2.98
C ARG A 2 -3.84 -11.39 3.56
N MET A 3 -3.26 -10.53 2.73
CA MET A 3 -2.34 -9.49 3.18
C MET A 3 -3.16 -8.29 3.61
N ILE A 4 -2.89 -7.79 4.81
CA ILE A 4 -3.39 -6.50 5.29
C ILE A 4 -2.25 -5.51 5.17
N LEU A 5 -2.56 -4.32 4.69
CA LEU A 5 -1.61 -3.25 4.49
C LEU A 5 -2.10 -2.03 5.26
N MET A 6 -1.30 -1.62 6.24
CA MET A 6 -1.52 -0.38 6.99
C MET A 6 -0.36 0.56 6.71
N PHE A 7 -0.67 1.83 6.46
CA PHE A 7 0.35 2.85 6.22
C PHE A 7 -0.07 4.20 6.79
N ASP A 8 0.88 4.93 7.33
CA ASP A 8 0.66 6.33 7.68
C ASP A 8 1.41 7.22 6.68
N MET A 9 0.73 8.25 6.18
CA MET A 9 1.31 9.21 5.25
C MET A 9 0.81 10.61 5.62
N PRO A 10 1.70 11.61 5.71
CA PRO A 10 1.27 12.99 5.90
C PRO A 10 0.44 13.45 4.70
N VAL A 11 -0.48 14.40 4.92
CA VAL A 11 -1.39 14.95 3.89
C VAL A 11 -1.58 16.47 4.00
N ASP A 12 -0.71 17.14 4.76
CA ASP A 12 -0.83 18.57 5.07
C ASP A 12 -0.46 19.44 3.86
N THR A 13 0.58 19.03 3.11
CA THR A 13 1.05 19.75 1.91
C THR A 13 0.45 19.21 0.61
N VAL A 14 0.52 19.99 -0.47
CA VAL A 14 0.03 19.59 -1.80
C VAL A 14 0.85 18.41 -2.35
N GLU A 15 2.16 18.42 -2.11
CA GLU A 15 3.12 17.40 -2.51
C GLU A 15 2.83 16.07 -1.80
N GLU A 16 2.53 16.12 -0.50
CA GLU A 16 2.18 14.95 0.31
C GLU A 16 0.84 14.35 -0.14
N ARG A 17 -0.18 15.19 -0.37
CA ARG A 17 -1.46 14.72 -0.97
C ARG A 17 -1.26 14.09 -2.34
N LYS A 18 -0.34 14.62 -3.16
CA LYS A 18 0.00 14.04 -4.48
C LYS A 18 0.69 12.69 -4.32
N ALA A 19 1.60 12.54 -3.37
CA ALA A 19 2.24 11.27 -3.04
C ALA A 19 1.20 10.22 -2.57
N TYR A 20 0.29 10.61 -1.66
CA TYR A 20 -0.81 9.74 -1.21
C TYR A 20 -1.66 9.25 -2.37
N ARG A 21 -2.10 10.16 -3.26
CA ARG A 21 -2.90 9.78 -4.45
C ARG A 21 -2.17 8.82 -5.38
N LYS A 22 -0.86 9.02 -5.57
CA LYS A 22 -0.02 8.13 -6.38
C LYS A 22 0.07 6.74 -5.75
N PHE A 23 0.29 6.66 -4.44
CA PHE A 23 0.36 5.39 -3.72
C PHE A 23 -1.00 4.66 -3.70
N ARG A 24 -2.08 5.37 -3.42
CA ARG A 24 -3.45 4.83 -3.50
C ARG A 24 -3.77 4.27 -4.89
N LYS A 25 -3.41 4.99 -5.95
CA LYS A 25 -3.60 4.50 -7.33
C LYS A 25 -2.84 3.20 -7.56
N PHE A 26 -1.57 3.13 -7.14
CA PHE A 26 -0.79 1.90 -7.20
C PHE A 26 -1.46 0.73 -6.48
N LEU A 27 -2.01 0.95 -5.28
CA LEU A 27 -2.70 -0.10 -4.52
C LEU A 27 -3.93 -0.63 -5.28
N ILE A 28 -4.75 0.27 -5.82
CA ILE A 28 -5.94 -0.10 -6.61
C ILE A 28 -5.53 -0.85 -7.89
N ASP A 29 -4.51 -0.37 -8.60
CA ASP A 29 -3.98 -1.01 -9.82
C ASP A 29 -3.41 -2.42 -9.52
N LYS A 30 -2.93 -2.65 -8.29
CA LYS A 30 -2.50 -3.98 -7.82
C LYS A 30 -3.63 -4.79 -7.21
N GLY A 31 -4.88 -4.34 -7.26
CA GLY A 31 -6.04 -5.09 -6.78
C GLY A 31 -6.15 -5.16 -5.26
N PHE A 32 -5.63 -4.16 -4.54
CA PHE A 32 -5.95 -3.97 -3.14
C PHE A 32 -7.34 -3.35 -3.00
N ILE A 33 -8.05 -3.79 -1.97
CA ILE A 33 -9.36 -3.28 -1.59
C ILE A 33 -9.19 -2.40 -0.36
N MET A 34 -9.72 -1.19 -0.41
CA MET A 34 -9.74 -0.25 0.72
C MET A 34 -10.83 -0.65 1.71
N HIS A 35 -10.49 -0.77 2.98
CA HIS A 35 -11.44 -1.02 4.07
C HIS A 35 -11.74 0.26 4.84
N GLN A 36 -10.67 0.99 5.16
CA GLN A 36 -10.72 2.28 5.86
C GLN A 36 -9.61 3.17 5.31
N PHE A 37 -9.60 4.44 5.73
CA PHE A 37 -8.45 5.30 5.46
C PHE A 37 -7.18 4.62 5.96
N SER A 38 -6.17 4.57 5.09
CA SER A 38 -4.87 3.95 5.37
C SER A 38 -4.87 2.43 5.62
N ILE A 39 -6.01 1.74 5.46
CA ILE A 39 -6.12 0.28 5.64
C ILE A 39 -6.64 -0.38 4.37
N TYR A 40 -5.80 -1.25 3.79
CA TYR A 40 -6.08 -1.97 2.57
C TYR A 40 -5.86 -3.47 2.76
N SER A 41 -6.46 -4.29 1.91
CA SER A 41 -6.16 -5.73 1.88
C SER A 41 -6.11 -6.28 0.48
N LYS A 42 -5.38 -7.38 0.29
CA LYS A 42 -5.35 -8.13 -0.95
C LYS A 42 -5.38 -9.63 -0.68
N LEU A 43 -6.19 -10.35 -1.45
CA LEU A 43 -6.15 -11.81 -1.46
C LEU A 43 -5.00 -12.29 -2.35
N LEU A 44 -4.17 -13.19 -1.81
CA LEU A 44 -3.01 -13.77 -2.47
C LEU A 44 -3.16 -15.30 -2.50
N LEU A 45 -2.77 -15.88 -3.64
CA LEU A 45 -2.95 -17.31 -3.91
C LEU A 45 -1.94 -18.18 -3.17
N ASN A 46 -0.70 -17.72 -3.00
CA ASN A 46 0.38 -18.49 -2.41
C ASN A 46 1.48 -17.58 -1.80
N ASN A 47 2.44 -18.19 -1.11
CA ASN A 47 3.55 -17.49 -0.46
C ASN A 47 4.48 -16.79 -1.46
N SER A 48 4.68 -17.36 -2.66
CA SER A 48 5.51 -16.72 -3.69
C SER A 48 4.91 -15.39 -4.16
N ALA A 49 3.59 -15.33 -4.35
CA ALA A 49 2.87 -14.11 -4.66
C ALA A 49 2.92 -13.09 -3.50
N ASN A 50 2.94 -13.57 -2.26
CA ASN A 50 3.11 -12.74 -1.07
C ASN A 50 4.48 -12.05 -1.06
N ASN A 51 5.56 -12.82 -1.21
CA ASN A 51 6.92 -12.30 -1.22
C ASN A 51 7.14 -11.30 -2.38
N ALA A 52 6.64 -11.63 -3.57
CA ALA A 52 6.69 -10.72 -4.71
C ALA A 52 5.91 -9.42 -4.48
N MET A 53 4.80 -9.46 -3.73
CA MET A 53 4.04 -8.26 -3.38
C MET A 53 4.77 -7.40 -2.35
N ILE A 54 5.39 -8.02 -1.34
CA ILE A 54 6.20 -7.32 -0.34
C ILE A 54 7.34 -6.54 -1.02
N GLU A 55 8.06 -7.17 -1.95
CA GLU A 55 9.16 -6.49 -2.66
C GLU A 55 8.66 -5.31 -3.51
N ARG A 56 7.51 -5.46 -4.18
CA ARG A 56 6.88 -4.36 -4.93
C ARG A 56 6.46 -3.20 -4.02
N LEU A 57 5.93 -3.51 -2.84
CA LEU A 57 5.55 -2.50 -1.83
C LEU A 57 6.78 -1.73 -1.35
N LYS A 58 7.91 -2.41 -1.10
CA LYS A 58 9.18 -1.75 -0.73
C LYS A 58 9.68 -0.78 -1.81
N THR A 59 9.60 -1.16 -3.08
CA THR A 59 10.04 -0.28 -4.19
C THR A 59 9.14 0.94 -4.38
N HIS A 60 7.85 0.80 -4.06
CA HIS A 60 6.85 1.86 -4.19
C HIS A 60 6.55 2.56 -2.86
N ASN A 61 7.31 2.26 -1.81
CA ASN A 61 7.06 2.79 -0.48
C ASN A 61 7.28 4.31 -0.50
N PRO A 62 6.28 5.12 -0.15
CA PRO A 62 6.51 6.53 0.12
C PRO A 62 7.55 6.65 1.24
N LYS A 63 8.60 7.46 1.03
CA LYS A 63 9.75 7.63 1.96
C LYS A 63 9.37 7.99 3.42
N LYS A 64 8.11 8.34 3.68
CA LYS A 64 7.54 8.70 4.99
C LYS A 64 6.29 7.85 5.28
N GLY A 65 6.46 6.55 5.48
CA GLY A 65 5.35 5.69 5.91
C GLY A 65 5.83 4.39 6.56
N ILE A 66 5.17 4.02 7.65
CA ILE A 66 5.36 2.73 8.33
C ILE A 66 4.51 1.70 7.60
N LEU A 67 5.14 0.67 7.04
CA LEU A 67 4.46 -0.49 6.48
C LEU A 67 4.33 -1.56 7.57
N LEU A 68 3.10 -1.82 8.02
CA LEU A 68 2.78 -3.00 8.84
C LEU A 68 2.07 -4.01 7.93
N SER A 69 2.68 -5.19 7.76
CA SER A 69 2.18 -6.33 6.96
C SER A 69 1.95 -7.55 7.81
#